data_AF-A0A6N8HW29-F1
#
_entry.id   AF-A0A6N8HW29-F1
#
_cell.length_a   1.000
_cell.length_b   1.000
_cell.length_c   1.000
_cell.angle_alpha   90.00
_cell.angle_beta   90.00
_cell.angle_gamma   90.00
#
_symmetry.space_group_name_H-M   'P 1'
#
loop_
_entity.id
_entity.type
_entity.pdbx_description
1 polymer ?
#
loop_
_entity_poly.entity_id
_entity_poly.type
_entity_poly.pdbx_seq_one_letter_code
_entity_poly.pdbx_strand_id
1 'polypeptide(L)'
;MTGMEELLACVDQKEVLLTRIFNLARQIEVVCCEPEHPAPTALIQQRQVFLERLKKCADRVSFLIGRMPAPDQERVSGVLSGRVSKQECSEQEQLLRDRETRCRSLLRGALASDAESARQMKKERDRLQKLVNDSRGKGRETSPFSNVTV
;
A
#
# COMPACT_ATOMS: atom_id res chain seq x y z
N MET A 1 19.10 -20.00 -17.24
CA MET A 1 17.74 -19.50 -16.94
C MET A 1 17.14 -18.99 -18.23
N THR A 2 15.96 -19.47 -18.59
CA THR A 2 15.19 -18.92 -19.73
C THR A 2 14.56 -17.58 -19.34
N GLY A 3 14.18 -16.74 -20.31
CA GLY A 3 13.53 -15.45 -20.03
C GLY A 3 12.22 -15.57 -19.25
N MET A 4 11.51 -16.70 -19.40
CA MET A 4 10.28 -17.00 -18.66
C MET A 4 10.56 -17.40 -17.20
N GLU A 5 11.63 -18.15 -16.93
CA GLU A 5 12.06 -18.48 -15.57
C GLU A 5 12.43 -17.23 -14.77
N GLU A 6 13.18 -16.30 -15.38
CA GLU A 6 13.53 -15.03 -14.72
C GLU A 6 12.28 -14.20 -14.43
N LEU A 7 11.31 -14.20 -15.34
CA LEU A 7 10.04 -13.48 -15.16
C LEU A 7 9.24 -14.08 -14.00
N LEU A 8 9.10 -15.40 -13.95
CA LEU A 8 8.44 -16.10 -12.85
C LEU A 8 9.09 -15.78 -11.50
N ALA A 9 10.43 -15.84 -11.42
CA ALA A 9 11.16 -15.50 -10.21
C ALA A 9 10.92 -14.04 -9.77
N CYS A 10 10.82 -13.10 -10.73
CA CYS A 10 10.49 -11.71 -10.41
C CYS A 10 9.06 -11.57 -9.90
N VAL A 11 8.09 -12.26 -10.48
CA VAL A 11 6.68 -12.22 -10.03
C VAL A 11 6.52 -12.91 -8.66
N ASP A 12 7.25 -13.98 -8.39
CA ASP A 12 7.30 -14.59 -7.05
C ASP A 12 7.87 -13.61 -6.01
N GLN A 13 8.97 -12.91 -6.34
CA GLN A 13 9.53 -11.88 -5.48
C GLN A 13 8.55 -10.72 -5.26
N LYS A 14 7.80 -10.32 -6.29
CA LYS A 14 6.73 -9.32 -6.20
C LYS A 14 5.66 -9.74 -5.19
N GLU A 15 5.22 -11.00 -5.20
CA GLU A 15 4.26 -11.54 -4.23
C GLU A 15 4.80 -11.49 -2.80
N VAL A 16 6.06 -11.87 -2.58
CA VAL A 16 6.71 -11.79 -1.26
C VAL A 16 6.74 -10.35 -0.74
N LEU A 17 7.14 -9.39 -1.58
CA LEU A 17 7.19 -7.98 -1.23
C LEU A 17 5.79 -7.43 -0.89
N LEU A 18 4.78 -7.76 -1.72
CA LEU A 18 3.39 -7.35 -1.48
C LEU A 18 2.81 -7.96 -0.20
N THR A 19 3.17 -9.20 0.12
CA THR A 19 2.76 -9.84 1.38
C THR A 19 3.33 -9.07 2.58
N ARG A 20 4.60 -8.65 2.52
CA ARG A 20 5.21 -7.84 3.59
C ARG A 20 4.55 -6.46 3.69
N ILE A 21 4.28 -5.80 2.57
CA ILE A 21 3.59 -4.50 2.53
C ILE A 21 2.18 -4.62 3.12
N PHE A 22 1.43 -5.66 2.76
CA PHE A 22 0.09 -5.92 3.29
C PHE A 22 0.11 -6.13 4.80
N ASN A 23 1.04 -6.96 5.29
CA ASN A 23 1.18 -7.20 6.73
C ASN A 23 1.52 -5.91 7.50
N LEU A 24 2.37 -5.05 6.94
CA LEU A 24 2.68 -3.74 7.54
C LEU A 24 1.48 -2.80 7.50
N ALA A 25 0.70 -2.78 6.40
CA ALA A 25 -0.52 -1.98 6.33
C ALA A 25 -1.53 -2.40 7.42
N ARG A 26 -1.70 -3.71 7.66
CA ARG A 26 -2.54 -4.21 8.75
C ARG A 26 -2.01 -3.85 10.14
N GLN A 27 -0.70 -3.90 10.35
CA GLN A 27 -0.11 -3.48 11.63
C GLN A 27 -0.34 -1.98 11.88
N ILE A 28 -0.18 -1.15 10.85
CA ILE A 28 -0.46 0.29 10.93
C ILE A 28 -1.95 0.52 11.23
N GLU A 29 -2.85 -0.20 10.57
CA GLU A 29 -4.29 -0.17 10.85
C GLU A 29 -4.61 -0.47 12.32
N VAL A 30 -4.05 -1.56 12.87
CA VAL A 30 -4.23 -1.91 14.29
C VAL A 30 -3.73 -0.79 15.19
N VAL A 31 -2.50 -0.31 14.97
CA VAL A 31 -1.89 0.77 15.76
C VAL A 31 -2.72 2.06 15.70
N CYS A 32 -3.27 2.41 14.53
CA CYS A 32 -4.12 3.60 14.39
C CYS A 32 -5.45 3.47 15.14
N CYS A 33 -5.93 2.25 15.39
CA CYS A 33 -7.15 1.98 16.14
C CYS A 33 -6.94 1.87 17.66
N GLU A 34 -5.69 1.77 18.14
CA GLU A 34 -5.38 1.65 19.56
C GLU A 34 -5.61 2.97 20.32
N PRO A 35 -6.19 2.96 21.54
CA PRO A 35 -6.55 4.18 22.27
C PRO A 35 -5.38 5.07 22.68
N GLU A 36 -4.20 4.46 22.89
CA GLU A 36 -2.97 5.17 23.26
C GLU A 36 -2.26 5.78 22.05
N HIS A 37 -2.75 5.48 20.83
CA HIS A 37 -2.28 5.98 19.55
C HIS A 37 -0.75 6.08 19.43
N PRO A 38 0.02 4.98 19.65
CA PRO A 38 1.45 5.03 19.45
C PRO A 38 1.75 5.41 18.00
N ALA A 39 2.72 6.30 17.79
CA ALA A 39 3.01 6.81 16.45
C ALA A 39 3.49 5.65 15.54
N PRO A 40 2.82 5.37 14.39
CA PRO A 40 3.18 4.26 13.51
C PRO A 40 4.45 4.52 12.66
N THR A 41 5.27 5.50 13.03
CA THR A 41 6.39 6.03 12.24
C THR A 41 7.38 4.94 11.82
N ALA A 42 7.76 4.05 12.73
CA ALA A 42 8.70 2.96 12.43
C ALA A 42 8.14 1.98 11.40
N LEU A 43 6.85 1.63 11.51
CA LEU A 43 6.16 0.75 10.56
C LEU A 43 6.04 1.41 9.17
N ILE A 44 5.74 2.71 9.13
CA ILE A 44 5.68 3.48 7.88
C ILE A 44 7.05 3.50 7.18
N GLN A 45 8.13 3.76 7.92
CA GLN A 45 9.49 3.75 7.38
C GLN A 45 9.87 2.36 6.85
N GLN A 46 9.55 1.30 7.60
CA GLN A 46 9.80 -0.07 7.15
C GLN A 46 9.01 -0.40 5.88
N ARG A 47 7.75 0.04 5.80
CA ARG A 47 6.90 -0.14 4.61
C ARG A 47 7.48 0.54 3.38
N GLN A 48 8.03 1.75 3.55
CA GLN A 48 8.65 2.51 2.46
C GLN A 48 9.80 1.74 1.78
N VAL A 49 10.65 1.08 2.57
CA VAL A 49 11.75 0.23 2.04
C VAL A 49 11.20 -0.88 1.14
N PHE A 50 10.10 -1.51 1.52
CA PHE A 50 9.48 -2.56 0.70
C PHE A 50 8.80 -2.01 -0.56
N LEU A 51 8.20 -0.82 -0.51
CA LEU A 51 7.63 -0.16 -1.69
C LEU A 51 8.71 0.18 -2.73
N GLU A 52 9.87 0.66 -2.29
CA GLU A 52 11.00 0.92 -3.18
C GLU A 52 11.53 -0.36 -3.84
N ARG A 53 11.62 -1.46 -3.09
CA ARG A 53 11.97 -2.77 -3.62
C ARG A 53 10.92 -3.30 -4.60
N LEU A 54 9.64 -3.08 -4.31
CA LEU A 54 8.53 -3.46 -5.18
C LEU A 54 8.60 -2.72 -6.52
N LYS A 55 8.92 -1.41 -6.48
CA LYS A 55 9.13 -0.61 -7.70
C LYS A 55 10.25 -1.20 -8.56
N LYS A 56 11.42 -1.46 -7.97
CA LYS A 56 12.56 -2.09 -8.69
C LYS A 56 12.18 -3.44 -9.29
N CYS A 57 11.40 -4.24 -8.56
CA CYS A 57 10.89 -5.52 -9.05
C CYS A 57 9.94 -5.34 -10.24
N ALA A 58 9.00 -4.38 -10.19
CA ALA A 58 8.09 -4.07 -11.28
C ALA A 58 8.83 -3.54 -12.53
N ASP A 59 9.85 -2.71 -12.34
CA ASP A 59 10.70 -2.21 -13.43
C ASP A 59 11.45 -3.38 -14.10
N ARG A 60 11.97 -4.33 -13.30
CA ARG A 60 12.62 -5.55 -13.83
C ARG A 60 11.65 -6.43 -14.61
N VAL A 61 10.42 -6.64 -14.12
CA VAL A 61 9.37 -7.38 -14.84
C VAL A 61 9.10 -6.72 -16.20
N SER A 62 8.90 -5.40 -16.21
CA SER A 62 8.63 -4.64 -17.43
C SER A 62 9.79 -4.74 -18.43
N PHE A 63 11.03 -4.66 -17.93
CA PHE A 63 12.24 -4.85 -18.72
C PHE A 63 12.32 -6.25 -19.34
N LEU A 64 12.03 -7.30 -18.57
CA LEU A 64 12.06 -8.68 -19.06
C LEU A 64 11.03 -8.91 -20.16
N ILE A 65 9.80 -8.40 -19.98
CA ILE A 65 8.75 -8.46 -21.00
C ILE A 65 9.21 -7.71 -22.25
N GLY A 66 9.74 -6.50 -22.12
CA GLY A 66 10.21 -5.68 -23.25
C GLY A 66 11.36 -6.29 -24.06
N ARG A 67 12.04 -7.33 -23.54
CA ARG A 67 13.09 -8.07 -24.25
C ARG A 67 12.59 -9.31 -24.98
N MET A 68 11.34 -9.71 -24.79
CA MET A 68 10.75 -10.84 -25.49
C MET A 68 10.38 -10.45 -26.94
N PRO A 69 10.27 -11.40 -27.88
CA PRO A 69 9.67 -11.15 -29.18
C PRO A 69 8.26 -10.56 -29.07
N ALA A 70 7.87 -9.63 -29.95
CA ALA A 70 6.57 -8.97 -29.93
C ALA A 70 5.34 -9.88 -29.67
N PRO A 71 5.20 -11.06 -30.33
CA PRO A 71 4.07 -11.95 -30.04
C PRO A 71 4.07 -12.47 -28.60
N ASP A 72 5.25 -12.75 -28.05
CA ASP A 72 5.41 -13.21 -26.66
C ASP A 72 5.15 -12.08 -25.66
N GLN A 73 5.51 -10.83 -26.00
CA GLN A 73 5.22 -9.66 -25.16
C GLN A 73 3.72 -9.49 -24.96
N GLU A 74 2.95 -9.53 -26.05
CA GLU A 74 1.51 -9.38 -26.02
C GLU A 74 0.86 -10.54 -25.26
N ARG A 75 1.31 -11.78 -25.54
CA ARG A 75 0.86 -13.00 -24.85
C ARG A 75 1.07 -12.89 -23.34
N VAL A 76 2.29 -12.62 -22.89
CA VAL A 76 2.65 -12.52 -21.46
C VAL A 76 1.93 -11.36 -20.78
N SER A 77 1.83 -10.21 -21.44
CA SER A 77 1.07 -9.07 -20.93
C SER A 77 -0.42 -9.40 -20.79
N GLY A 78 -0.98 -10.19 -21.72
CA GLY A 78 -2.33 -10.73 -21.65
C GLY A 78 -2.54 -11.67 -20.46
N VAL A 79 -1.57 -12.55 -20.19
CA VAL A 79 -1.59 -13.45 -19.03
C VAL A 79 -1.55 -12.66 -17.72
N LEU A 80 -0.60 -11.74 -17.59
CA LEU A 80 -0.43 -10.92 -16.39
C LEU A 80 -1.66 -10.03 -16.14
N SER A 81 -2.23 -9.42 -17.18
CA SER A 81 -3.45 -8.61 -17.05
C SER A 81 -4.72 -9.43 -16.81
N GLY A 82 -4.67 -10.75 -16.99
CA GLY A 82 -5.82 -11.65 -16.86
C GLY A 82 -6.77 -11.63 -18.08
N ARG A 83 -6.34 -11.05 -19.21
CA ARG A 83 -7.10 -11.05 -20.47
C ARG A 83 -7.13 -12.42 -21.12
N VAL A 84 -6.11 -13.24 -20.90
CA VAL A 84 -6.02 -14.61 -21.41
C VAL A 84 -6.73 -15.54 -20.43
N SER A 85 -7.57 -16.43 -20.96
CA SER A 85 -8.27 -17.43 -20.15
C SER A 85 -7.29 -18.46 -19.57
N LYS A 86 -7.67 -19.11 -18.46
CA LYS A 86 -6.83 -20.14 -17.84
C LYS A 86 -6.65 -21.37 -18.75
N GLN A 87 -7.65 -21.67 -19.58
CA GLN A 87 -7.65 -22.84 -20.49
C GLN A 87 -6.67 -22.68 -21.65
N GLU A 88 -6.39 -21.44 -22.07
CA GLU A 88 -5.44 -21.13 -23.14
C GLU A 88 -3.99 -21.02 -22.63
N CYS A 89 -3.77 -21.04 -21.31
CA CYS A 89 -2.45 -20.88 -20.70
C CYS A 89 -1.71 -22.22 -20.62
N SER A 90 -0.45 -22.21 -21.04
CA SER A 90 0.53 -23.25 -20.66
C SER A 90 0.74 -23.29 -19.14
N GLU A 91 1.35 -24.34 -18.62
CA GLU A 91 1.59 -24.50 -17.18
C GLU A 91 2.36 -23.30 -16.56
N GLN A 92 3.40 -22.82 -17.24
CA GLN A 92 4.18 -21.67 -16.78
C GLN A 92 3.35 -20.38 -16.78
N GLU A 93 2.50 -20.17 -17.79
CA GLU A 93 1.60 -19.02 -17.84
C GLU A 93 0.51 -19.09 -16.76
N GLN A 94 0.01 -20.28 -16.45
CA GLN A 94 -0.94 -20.48 -15.35
C GLN A 94 -0.32 -20.08 -14.01
N LEU A 95 0.93 -20.50 -13.76
CA LEU A 95 1.67 -20.08 -12.56
C LEU A 95 1.79 -18.56 -12.50
N LEU A 96 2.23 -17.93 -13.59
CA LEU A 96 2.38 -16.48 -13.70
C LEU A 96 1.05 -15.76 -13.42
N ARG A 97 -0.04 -16.23 -14.02
CA ARG A 97 -1.41 -15.70 -13.84
C ARG A 97 -1.89 -15.82 -12.41
N ASP A 98 -1.69 -16.98 -11.78
CA ASP A 98 -2.15 -17.26 -10.43
C ASP A 98 -1.34 -16.42 -9.40
N ARG A 99 -0.04 -16.24 -9.63
CA ARG A 99 0.81 -15.33 -8.84
C ARG A 99 0.39 -13.88 -8.98
N GLU A 100 0.16 -13.40 -10.20
CA GLU A 100 -0.26 -12.00 -10.42
C GLU A 100 -1.66 -11.73 -9.84
N THR A 101 -2.54 -12.73 -9.88
CA THR A 101 -3.87 -12.65 -9.24
C THR A 101 -3.76 -12.51 -7.73
N ARG A 102 -2.86 -13.26 -7.09
CA ARG A 102 -2.53 -13.09 -5.66
C ARG A 102 -1.95 -11.72 -5.37
N CYS A 103 -1.02 -11.24 -6.19
CA CYS A 103 -0.45 -9.89 -6.07
C CYS A 103 -1.53 -8.81 -6.09
N ARG A 104 -2.48 -8.87 -7.03
CA ARG A 104 -3.63 -7.95 -7.07
C ARG A 104 -4.49 -8.01 -5.82
N SER A 105 -4.74 -9.22 -5.30
CA SER A 105 -5.51 -9.42 -4.07
C SER A 105 -4.82 -8.77 -2.87
N LEU A 106 -3.52 -9.02 -2.70
CA LEU A 106 -2.69 -8.43 -1.65
C LEU A 106 -2.67 -6.90 -1.73
N LEU A 107 -2.51 -6.35 -2.95
CA LEU A 107 -2.52 -4.91 -3.16
C LEU A 107 -3.87 -4.29 -2.77
N ARG A 108 -5.00 -4.89 -3.18
CA ARG A 108 -6.32 -4.43 -2.77
C ARG A 108 -6.51 -4.48 -1.25
N GLY A 109 -6.04 -5.55 -0.61
CA GLY A 109 -6.06 -5.67 0.85
C GLY A 109 -5.25 -4.56 1.52
N ALA A 110 -4.05 -4.28 1.02
CA ALA A 110 -3.18 -3.23 1.58
C ALA A 110 -3.82 -1.84 1.43
N LEU A 111 -4.43 -1.55 0.27
CA LEU A 111 -5.14 -0.29 0.04
C LEU A 111 -6.37 -0.13 0.94
N ALA A 112 -7.09 -1.22 1.23
CA ALA A 112 -8.22 -1.20 2.15
C ALA A 112 -7.77 -0.86 3.58
N SER A 113 -6.70 -1.50 4.07
CA SER A 113 -6.10 -1.18 5.38
C SER A 113 -5.60 0.26 5.44
N ASP A 114 -4.91 0.74 4.39
CA ASP A 114 -4.45 2.14 4.31
C ASP A 114 -5.63 3.14 4.40
N ALA A 115 -6.75 2.83 3.73
CA ALA A 115 -7.94 3.67 3.76
C ALA A 115 -8.55 3.74 5.17
N GLU A 116 -8.54 2.64 5.91
CA GLU A 116 -9.04 2.62 7.29
C GLU A 116 -8.09 3.37 8.23
N SER A 117 -6.77 3.13 8.15
CA SER A 117 -5.78 3.90 8.90
C SER A 117 -5.94 5.42 8.66
N ALA A 118 -6.09 5.84 7.41
CA ALA A 118 -6.28 7.24 7.04
C ALA A 118 -7.57 7.83 7.64
N ARG A 119 -8.67 7.05 7.66
CA ARG A 119 -9.93 7.47 8.30
C ARG A 119 -9.75 7.67 9.79
N GLN A 120 -9.05 6.76 10.48
CA GLN A 120 -8.84 6.87 11.92
C GLN A 120 -7.92 8.02 12.29
N MET A 121 -6.79 8.18 11.60
CA MET A 121 -5.90 9.33 11.80
C MET A 121 -6.61 10.66 11.56
N LYS A 122 -7.49 10.74 10.56
CA LYS A 122 -8.31 11.94 10.30
C LYS A 122 -9.25 12.25 11.46
N LYS A 123 -9.97 11.25 11.99
CA LYS A 123 -10.87 11.42 13.14
C LYS A 123 -10.12 11.94 14.36
N GLU A 124 -8.95 11.37 14.67
CA GLU A 124 -8.17 11.79 15.83
C GLU A 124 -7.61 13.21 15.64
N ARG A 125 -7.12 13.55 14.45
CA ARG A 125 -6.75 14.92 14.11
C ARG A 125 -7.92 15.90 14.33
N ASP A 126 -9.12 15.56 13.84
CA ASP A 126 -10.30 16.43 13.98
C ASP A 126 -10.71 16.61 15.45
N ARG A 127 -10.60 15.54 16.26
CA ARG A 127 -10.81 15.59 17.72
C ARG A 127 -9.78 16.49 18.41
N LEU A 128 -8.50 16.31 18.13
CA LEU A 128 -7.42 17.13 18.70
C LEU A 128 -7.58 18.60 18.30
N GLN A 129 -7.91 18.88 17.04
CA GLN A 129 -8.17 20.24 16.58
C GLN A 129 -9.33 20.90 17.33
N LYS A 130 -10.40 20.14 17.61
CA LYS A 130 -11.52 20.62 18.42
C LYS A 130 -11.08 20.95 19.85
N LEU A 131 -10.32 20.07 20.50
CA LEU A 131 -9.78 20.32 21.84
C LEU A 131 -8.88 21.57 21.92
N VAL A 132 -8.04 21.77 20.90
CA VAL A 132 -7.20 22.98 20.80
C VAL A 132 -8.07 24.24 20.62
N ASN A 133 -9.13 24.17 19.82
CA ASN A 133 -10.03 25.30 19.62
C ASN A 133 -10.83 25.63 20.90
N ASP A 134 -11.35 24.60 21.57
CA ASP A 134 -12.12 24.74 22.81
C ASP A 134 -11.27 25.32 23.96
N SER A 135 -9.99 24.93 24.05
CA SER A 135 -9.07 25.49 25.04
C SER A 135 -8.70 26.95 24.77
N ARG A 136 -8.61 27.36 23.49
CA ARG A 136 -8.40 28.77 23.10
C ARG A 136 -9.62 29.65 23.34
N GLY A 137 -10.84 29.11 23.21
CA GLY A 137 -12.09 29.84 23.49
C GLY A 137 -12.27 30.19 24.97
N LYS A 138 -11.90 29.26 25.88
CA LYS A 138 -12.02 29.45 27.33
C LYS A 138 -11.01 30.42 27.94
N GLY A 139 -9.92 30.75 27.25
CA GLY A 139 -8.91 31.71 27.71
C GLY A 139 -9.29 33.18 27.54
N ARG A 140 -10.39 33.49 26.83
CA ARG A 140 -10.83 34.87 26.56
C ARG A 140 -11.83 35.42 27.58
N GLU A 141 -12.55 34.55 28.30
CA GLU A 141 -13.63 34.96 29.22
C GLU A 141 -13.15 35.23 30.65
N THR A 142 -11.92 34.87 31.01
CA THR A 142 -11.37 35.03 32.37
C THR A 142 -10.28 36.09 32.49
N SER A 143 -10.13 36.99 31.52
CA SER A 143 -9.27 38.17 31.69
C SER A 143 -9.93 39.17 32.65
N PRO A 144 -9.35 39.43 33.84
CA PRO A 144 -9.90 40.39 34.81
C PRO A 144 -9.71 41.86 34.37
N PHE A 145 -9.19 42.10 33.16
CA PHE A 145 -8.87 43.44 32.65
C PHE A 145 -9.82 43.94 31.54
N SER A 146 -10.93 43.26 31.29
CA SER A 146 -11.84 43.61 30.18
C SER A 146 -12.75 44.82 30.44
N ASN A 147 -12.73 45.40 31.65
CA ASN A 147 -13.53 46.58 31.99
C ASN A 147 -12.63 47.76 32.39
N VAL A 148 -12.00 48.39 31.40
CA VAL A 148 -11.60 49.81 31.51
C VAL A 148 -12.11 50.50 30.25
N THR A 149 -13.33 51.05 30.35
CA THR A 149 -13.83 52.03 29.39
C THR A 149 -13.70 53.39 30.06
N VAL A 150 -12.95 54.29 29.42
CA VAL A 150 -12.80 55.71 29.79
C VAL A 150 -14.09 56.45 29.46
#